data_AF-A0A0L0RZB4-F1
#
_entry.id   AF-A0A0L0RZB4-F1
#
_cell.length_a   1.000
_cell.length_b   1.000
_cell.length_c   1.000
_cell.angle_alpha   90.00
_cell.angle_beta   90.00
_cell.angle_gamma   90.00
#
_symmetry.space_group_name_H-M   'P 1'
#
loop_
_entity.id
_entity.type
_entity.pdbx_description
1 polymer ?
#
loop_
_entity_poly.entity_id
_entity_poly.type
_entity_poly.pdbx_seq_one_letter_code
_entity_poly.pdbx_strand_id
1 'polypeptide(L)'
;MYTANVIHRSFSYGVRVQSALDPRLSIVFSGDTRPCPKLVRLGQVSADGTDVVLHEATFESDLQAEARKKQHSTTAEAVDVFEKMGARKLLLTHFSQRYPKLPKIERAMHPETIAVAFDLMAVPFRQFGELAKHAGAIRAVCSYQQQAVEQVDGAKND
;
A
#
# COMPACT_ATOMS: atom_id res chain seq x y z
N MET A 1 -14.18 12.96 8.65
CA MET A 1 -13.72 12.35 7.38
C MET A 1 -13.24 13.47 6.47
N TYR A 2 -12.09 13.31 5.83
CA TYR A 2 -11.51 14.29 4.91
C TYR A 2 -11.17 13.61 3.59
N THR A 3 -11.23 14.34 2.48
CA THR A 3 -10.88 13.81 1.16
C THR A 3 -9.95 14.75 0.42
N ALA A 4 -9.20 14.20 -0.53
CA ALA A 4 -8.37 14.97 -1.45
C ALA A 4 -8.47 14.37 -2.85
N ASN A 5 -8.53 15.23 -3.87
CA ASN A 5 -8.38 14.80 -5.26
C ASN A 5 -7.00 14.16 -5.45
N VAL A 6 -6.96 12.98 -6.07
CA VAL A 6 -5.73 12.24 -6.37
C VAL A 6 -5.47 12.18 -7.88
N ILE A 7 -4.29 11.72 -8.27
CA ILE A 7 -3.82 11.77 -9.66
C ILE A 7 -4.09 10.42 -10.32
N HIS A 8 -5.29 10.26 -10.86
CA HIS A 8 -5.69 9.08 -11.63
C HIS A 8 -6.67 9.51 -12.74
N ARG A 9 -7.90 8.97 -12.75
CA ARG A 9 -8.97 9.36 -13.66
C ARG A 9 -9.82 10.49 -13.05
N SER A 10 -10.77 11.00 -13.83
CA SER A 10 -11.74 11.98 -13.34
C SER A 10 -12.47 11.45 -12.10
N PHE A 11 -12.66 12.33 -11.11
CA PHE A 11 -13.35 12.01 -9.85
C PHE A 11 -12.69 10.90 -9.00
N SER A 12 -11.36 10.84 -8.99
CA SER A 12 -10.59 9.96 -8.09
C SER A 12 -10.20 10.69 -6.79
N TYR A 13 -10.39 10.03 -5.65
CA TYR A 13 -10.15 10.61 -4.33
C TYR A 13 -9.37 9.67 -3.40
N GLY A 14 -8.47 10.27 -2.63
CA GLY A 14 -7.94 9.68 -1.41
C GLY A 14 -8.75 10.14 -0.22
N VAL A 15 -8.84 9.29 0.81
CA VAL A 15 -9.71 9.51 1.97
C VAL A 15 -8.92 9.37 3.25
N ARG A 16 -9.16 10.28 4.20
CA ARG A 16 -8.74 10.14 5.59
C ARG A 16 -9.94 9.94 6.49
N VAL A 17 -9.88 8.90 7.31
CA VAL A 17 -10.83 8.62 8.38
C VAL A 17 -10.09 8.68 9.71
N GLN A 18 -10.66 9.35 10.69
CA GLN A 18 -10.12 9.46 12.04
C GLN A 18 -11.19 9.00 13.02
N SER A 19 -10.80 8.22 14.02
CA SER A 19 -11.70 7.77 15.06
C SER A 19 -12.18 8.96 15.90
N ALA A 20 -13.48 8.98 16.19
CA ALA A 20 -14.05 9.95 17.12
C ALA A 20 -13.69 9.64 18.59
N LEU A 21 -13.29 8.39 18.88
CA LEU A 21 -13.00 7.91 20.24
C LEU A 21 -11.52 8.06 20.62
N ASP A 22 -10.61 7.92 19.65
CA ASP A 22 -9.18 8.14 19.85
C ASP A 22 -8.61 8.88 18.63
N PRO A 23 -8.33 10.19 18.72
CA PRO A 23 -7.85 10.97 17.59
C PRO A 23 -6.49 10.49 17.07
N ARG A 24 -5.74 9.70 17.84
CA ARG A 24 -4.48 9.09 17.39
C ARG A 24 -4.71 7.93 16.42
N LEU A 25 -5.92 7.38 16.36
CA LEU A 25 -6.29 6.32 15.43
C LEU A 25 -6.88 6.93 14.16
N SER A 26 -6.12 6.84 13.07
CA SER A 26 -6.54 7.35 11.77
C SER A 26 -6.00 6.49 10.63
N ILE A 27 -6.79 6.39 9.58
CA ILE A 27 -6.40 5.76 8.31
C ILE A 27 -6.38 6.81 7.21
N VAL A 28 -5.38 6.73 6.33
CA VAL A 28 -5.45 7.27 4.97
C VAL A 28 -5.56 6.12 3.99
N PHE A 29 -6.52 6.17 3.08
CA PHE A 29 -6.65 5.26 1.95
C PHE A 29 -6.40 6.04 0.67
N SER A 30 -5.43 5.60 -0.15
CA SER A 30 -5.00 6.34 -1.33
C SER A 30 -6.05 6.35 -2.45
N GLY A 31 -6.83 5.28 -2.57
CA GLY A 31 -7.44 4.91 -3.85
C GLY A 31 -6.37 4.59 -4.89
N ASP A 32 -6.72 4.64 -6.18
CA ASP A 32 -5.76 4.54 -7.26
C ASP A 32 -5.16 5.92 -7.55
N THR A 33 -3.83 6.01 -7.61
CA THR A 33 -3.16 7.30 -7.81
C THR A 33 -1.68 7.16 -8.18
N ARG A 34 -1.19 8.10 -8.99
CA ARG A 34 0.22 8.50 -8.97
C ARG A 34 0.61 9.16 -7.64
N PRO A 35 1.90 9.25 -7.29
CA PRO A 35 2.35 10.03 -6.14
C PRO A 35 1.73 11.44 -6.14
N CYS A 36 0.93 11.71 -5.11
CA CYS A 36 0.07 12.89 -5.06
C CYS A 36 0.41 13.75 -3.83
N PRO A 37 0.93 14.98 -4.01
CA PRO A 37 1.20 15.88 -2.89
C PRO A 37 -0.04 16.22 -2.05
N LYS A 38 -1.23 16.21 -2.64
CA LYS A 38 -2.48 16.43 -1.91
C LYS A 38 -2.81 15.29 -0.95
N LEU A 39 -2.49 14.05 -1.34
CA LEU A 39 -2.64 12.88 -0.46
C LEU A 39 -1.67 12.96 0.73
N VAL A 40 -0.42 13.36 0.49
CA VAL A 40 0.58 13.61 1.55
C VAL A 40 0.04 14.64 2.55
N ARG A 41 -0.43 15.79 2.06
CA ARG A 41 -1.01 16.84 2.91
C ARG A 41 -2.25 16.36 3.66
N LEU A 42 -3.09 15.53 3.03
CA LEU A 42 -4.26 14.94 3.68
C LEU A 42 -3.89 14.10 4.90
N GLY A 43 -2.75 13.39 4.87
CA GLY A 43 -2.25 12.64 6.01
C GLY A 43 -1.60 13.48 7.11
N GLN A 44 -1.24 14.73 6.80
CA GLN A 44 -0.59 15.68 7.71
C GLN A 44 -1.56 16.64 8.39
N VAL A 45 -2.86 16.55 8.11
CA VAL A 45 -3.87 17.50 8.64
C VAL A 45 -4.01 17.51 10.17
N SER A 46 -3.49 16.48 10.85
CA SER A 46 -3.54 16.37 12.32
C SER A 46 -2.13 16.42 12.88
N ALA A 47 -1.97 17.04 14.06
CA ALA A 47 -0.71 17.08 14.79
C ALA A 47 -0.15 15.68 15.11
N ASP A 48 -1.02 14.68 15.31
CA ASP A 48 -0.61 13.29 15.56
C ASP A 48 -0.19 12.52 14.30
N GLY A 49 -0.33 13.14 13.11
CA GLY A 49 -0.07 12.56 11.81
C GLY A 49 -1.12 11.51 11.40
N THR A 50 -0.70 10.53 10.61
CA THR A 50 -1.51 9.36 10.24
C THR A 50 -0.98 8.10 10.92
N ASP A 51 -1.83 7.36 11.63
CA ASP A 51 -1.43 6.05 12.19
C ASP A 51 -1.18 5.00 11.09
N VAL A 52 -2.13 4.78 10.18
CA VAL A 52 -1.98 3.78 9.10
C VAL A 52 -2.30 4.39 7.73
N VAL A 53 -1.43 4.16 6.76
CA VAL A 53 -1.68 4.47 5.35
C VAL A 53 -1.88 3.18 4.58
N LEU A 54 -3.00 3.06 3.90
CA LEU A 54 -3.23 2.05 2.87
C LEU A 54 -2.94 2.70 1.53
N HIS A 55 -1.87 2.27 0.86
CA HIS A 55 -1.45 2.84 -0.40
C HIS A 55 -1.43 1.80 -1.51
N GLU A 56 -1.93 2.17 -2.68
CA GLU A 56 -1.82 1.35 -3.88
C GLU A 56 -0.34 1.22 -4.31
N ALA A 57 0.03 0.02 -4.74
CA ALA A 57 1.36 -0.30 -5.22
C ALA A 57 1.24 -1.20 -6.45
N THR A 58 0.47 -0.74 -7.43
CA THR A 58 0.05 -1.55 -8.59
C THR A 58 1.24 -2.09 -9.37
N PHE A 59 2.32 -1.31 -9.48
CA PHE A 59 3.51 -1.67 -10.25
C PHE A 59 4.73 -1.97 -9.37
N GLU A 60 5.60 -2.86 -9.85
CA GLU A 60 6.93 -3.03 -9.28
C GLU A 60 7.77 -1.76 -9.45
N SER A 61 8.79 -1.58 -8.59
CA SER A 61 9.68 -0.42 -8.60
C SER A 61 10.35 -0.17 -9.95
N ASP A 62 10.63 -1.23 -10.71
CA ASP A 62 11.32 -1.16 -12.00
C ASP A 62 10.38 -0.77 -13.17
N LEU A 63 9.06 -0.76 -12.95
CA LEU A 63 8.03 -0.50 -13.97
C LEU A 63 7.47 0.93 -13.89
N GLN A 64 8.35 1.91 -13.66
CA GLN A 64 7.94 3.30 -13.44
C GLN A 64 7.27 3.94 -14.69
N ALA A 65 7.71 3.57 -15.90
CA ALA A 65 7.14 4.11 -17.13
C ALA A 65 5.67 3.67 -17.31
N GLU A 66 5.39 2.41 -17.02
CA GLU A 66 4.06 1.80 -17.04
C GLU A 66 3.17 2.40 -15.96
N ALA A 67 3.71 2.58 -14.76
CA ALA A 67 3.03 3.23 -13.64
C ALA A 67 2.60 4.66 -14.00
N ARG A 68 3.48 5.44 -14.65
CA ARG A 68 3.15 6.78 -15.18
C ARG A 68 2.08 6.73 -16.25
N LYS A 69 2.23 5.84 -17.24
CA LYS A 69 1.30 5.70 -18.36
C LYS A 69 -0.11 5.31 -17.91
N LYS A 70 -0.22 4.43 -16.91
CA LYS A 70 -1.50 3.94 -16.39
C LYS A 70 -2.01 4.70 -15.16
N GLN A 71 -1.27 5.72 -14.72
CA GLN A 71 -1.60 6.57 -13.59
C GLN A 71 -1.77 5.84 -12.25
N HIS A 72 -0.88 4.89 -11.97
CA HIS A 72 -0.79 4.16 -10.71
C HIS A 72 0.59 4.29 -10.08
N SER A 73 0.78 3.94 -8.82
CA SER A 73 2.07 4.02 -8.14
C SER A 73 2.89 2.75 -8.29
N THR A 74 4.22 2.92 -8.27
CA THR A 74 5.10 1.78 -7.98
C THR A 74 5.19 1.55 -6.46
N THR A 75 5.71 0.39 -6.06
CA THR A 75 5.98 0.11 -4.63
C THR A 75 6.93 1.14 -4.01
N ALA A 76 8.05 1.47 -4.68
CA ALA A 76 8.98 2.49 -4.18
C ALA A 76 8.31 3.86 -4.02
N GLU A 77 7.47 4.24 -4.97
CA GLU A 77 6.75 5.50 -4.93
C GLU A 77 5.69 5.57 -3.83
N ALA A 78 5.02 4.45 -3.53
CA ALA A 78 4.11 4.34 -2.39
C ALA A 78 4.85 4.53 -1.05
N VAL A 79 6.05 3.94 -0.92
CA VAL A 79 6.93 4.14 0.25
C VAL A 79 7.36 5.60 0.37
N ASP A 80 7.77 6.24 -0.72
CA ASP A 80 8.14 7.66 -0.72
C ASP A 80 6.97 8.56 -0.27
N VAL A 81 5.73 8.25 -0.69
CA VAL A 81 4.54 9.00 -0.28
C VAL A 81 4.29 8.82 1.22
N PHE A 82 4.42 7.59 1.72
CA PHE A 82 4.30 7.28 3.15
C PHE A 82 5.34 8.04 4.00
N GLU A 83 6.61 8.04 3.60
CA GLU A 83 7.68 8.74 4.31
C GLU A 83 7.44 10.25 4.33
N LYS A 84 7.09 10.83 3.18
CA LYS A 84 6.75 12.26 3.09
C LYS A 84 5.51 12.63 3.92
N MET A 85 4.57 11.70 4.05
CA MET A 85 3.37 11.89 4.88
C MET A 85 3.70 11.90 6.38
N GLY A 86 4.83 11.32 6.80
CA GLY A 86 5.18 11.17 8.20
C GLY A 86 4.22 10.23 8.94
N ALA A 87 3.67 9.24 8.23
CA ALA A 87 2.76 8.27 8.84
C ALA A 87 3.52 7.22 9.66
N ARG A 88 2.84 6.58 10.61
CA ARG A 88 3.47 5.58 11.50
C ARG A 88 3.61 4.22 10.81
N LYS A 89 2.59 3.84 10.04
CA LYS A 89 2.52 2.54 9.37
C LYS A 89 2.03 2.65 7.92
N LEU A 90 2.50 1.76 7.07
CA LEU A 90 2.15 1.59 5.68
C LEU A 90 1.68 0.15 5.43
N LEU A 91 0.51 0.01 4.83
CA LEU A 91 0.02 -1.23 4.27
C LEU A 91 -0.09 -1.06 2.75
N LEU A 92 0.76 -1.78 2.02
CA LEU A 92 0.75 -1.79 0.56
C LEU A 92 -0.38 -2.71 0.07
N THR A 93 -1.13 -2.25 -0.93
CA THR A 93 -2.27 -2.99 -1.48
C THR A 93 -2.44 -2.71 -2.98
N HIS A 94 -3.51 -3.25 -3.59
CA HIS A 94 -3.87 -3.04 -5.00
C HIS A 94 -2.75 -3.46 -5.97
N PHE A 95 -2.14 -4.62 -5.71
CA PHE A 95 -1.09 -5.16 -6.58
C PHE A 95 -1.65 -5.62 -7.92
N SER A 96 -0.90 -5.43 -9.01
CA SER A 96 -1.32 -5.95 -10.30
C SER A 96 -1.27 -7.48 -10.33
N GLN A 97 -2.41 -8.12 -10.59
CA GLN A 97 -2.48 -9.57 -10.78
C GLN A 97 -1.66 -10.10 -11.96
N ARG A 98 -1.30 -9.22 -12.93
CA ARG A 98 -0.48 -9.57 -14.10
C ARG A 98 1.01 -9.66 -13.79
N TYR A 99 1.42 -9.13 -12.63
CA TYR A 99 2.76 -9.21 -12.10
C TYR A 99 2.65 -9.73 -10.67
N PRO A 100 2.25 -11.01 -10.48
CA PRO A 100 2.00 -11.61 -9.18
C PRO A 100 3.28 -11.79 -8.35
N LYS A 101 4.36 -11.12 -8.73
CA LYS A 101 5.58 -11.14 -7.96
C LYS A 101 5.35 -10.31 -6.73
N LEU A 102 5.78 -10.85 -5.59
CA LEU A 102 6.03 -10.01 -4.45
C LEU A 102 6.80 -8.78 -4.92
N PRO A 103 6.42 -7.58 -4.48
CA PRO A 103 7.30 -6.44 -4.64
C PRO A 103 8.70 -6.86 -4.22
N LYS A 104 9.75 -6.43 -4.92
CA LYS A 104 11.11 -6.61 -4.43
C LYS A 104 11.21 -5.85 -3.10
N ILE A 105 10.99 -6.58 -2.01
CA ILE A 105 10.66 -6.11 -0.67
C ILE A 105 11.91 -5.59 0.08
N GLU A 106 13.09 -5.62 -0.54
CA GLU A 106 14.37 -5.33 0.12
C GLU A 106 14.42 -3.95 0.81
N ARG A 107 13.69 -2.94 0.32
CA ARG A 107 13.49 -1.65 1.01
C ARG A 107 12.16 -1.49 1.72
N ALA A 108 11.16 -2.32 1.38
CA ALA A 108 9.77 -2.12 1.77
C ALA A 108 9.35 -2.90 3.02
N MET A 109 10.13 -3.87 3.53
CA MET A 109 9.84 -4.45 4.84
C MET A 109 10.76 -3.87 5.91
N HIS A 110 10.38 -2.72 6.44
CA HIS A 110 10.54 -2.48 7.87
C HIS A 110 9.30 -3.05 8.54
N PRO A 111 9.28 -4.33 8.94
CA PRO A 111 8.01 -5.00 9.19
C PRO A 111 7.25 -4.48 10.43
N GLU A 112 7.92 -3.70 11.27
CA GLU A 112 7.33 -2.93 12.36
C GLU A 112 6.42 -1.78 11.85
N THR A 113 6.69 -1.27 10.64
CA THR A 113 6.05 -0.07 10.07
C THR A 113 5.49 -0.28 8.67
N ILE A 114 5.97 -1.23 7.87
CA ILE A 114 5.52 -1.46 6.49
C ILE A 114 5.18 -2.94 6.28
N ALA A 115 3.98 -3.20 5.77
CA ALA A 115 3.47 -4.52 5.48
C ALA A 115 2.78 -4.58 4.11
N VAL A 116 2.53 -5.80 3.63
CA VAL A 116 1.82 -6.12 2.39
C VAL A 116 0.47 -6.71 2.75
N ALA A 117 -0.59 -6.25 2.10
CA ALA A 117 -1.95 -6.78 2.30
C ALA A 117 -2.15 -8.08 1.53
N PHE A 118 -2.96 -8.98 2.11
CA PHE A 118 -3.47 -10.19 1.46
C PHE A 118 -4.99 -10.19 1.50
N ASP A 119 -5.58 -10.93 0.58
CA ASP A 119 -7.02 -11.16 0.59
C ASP A 119 -7.46 -11.74 1.94
N LEU A 120 -8.54 -11.17 2.48
CA LEU A 120 -9.11 -11.51 3.79
C LEU A 120 -8.21 -11.23 5.01
N MET A 121 -7.06 -10.57 4.83
CA MET A 121 -6.20 -10.16 5.93
C MET A 121 -6.94 -9.18 6.86
N ALA A 122 -6.98 -9.52 8.14
CA ALA A 122 -7.51 -8.66 9.19
C ALA A 122 -6.44 -8.43 10.26
N VAL A 123 -6.11 -7.16 10.52
CA VAL A 123 -5.09 -6.78 11.50
C VAL A 123 -5.66 -5.73 12.45
N PRO A 124 -5.75 -6.01 13.75
CA PRO A 124 -6.08 -4.98 14.73
C PRO A 124 -5.02 -3.87 14.70
N PHE A 125 -5.43 -2.60 14.73
CA PHE A 125 -4.51 -1.44 14.69
C PHE A 125 -3.34 -1.53 15.67
N ARG A 126 -3.61 -2.02 16.89
CA ARG A 126 -2.63 -2.16 17.97
C ARG A 126 -1.61 -3.28 17.71
N GLN A 127 -1.95 -4.23 16.85
CA GLN A 127 -1.12 -5.39 16.52
C GLN A 127 -0.42 -5.23 15.17
N PHE A 128 -0.50 -4.07 14.51
CA PHE A 128 0.13 -3.88 13.21
C PHE A 128 1.65 -4.14 13.23
N GLY A 129 2.37 -3.64 14.24
CA GLY A 129 3.81 -3.89 14.36
C GLY A 129 4.16 -5.37 14.60
N GLU A 130 3.22 -6.14 15.14
CA GLU A 130 3.38 -7.58 15.40
C GLU A 130 3.46 -8.39 14.10
N LEU A 131 3.08 -7.82 12.95
CA LEU A 131 3.27 -8.44 11.64
C LEU A 131 4.73 -8.80 11.37
N ALA A 132 5.68 -8.08 11.98
CA ALA A 132 7.10 -8.44 11.95
C ALA A 132 7.42 -9.81 12.51
N LYS A 133 6.74 -10.21 13.58
CA LYS A 133 6.92 -11.52 14.21
C LYS A 133 6.45 -12.64 13.28
N HIS A 134 5.57 -12.32 12.35
CA HIS A 134 5.02 -13.24 11.36
C HIS A 134 5.66 -13.10 9.96
N ALA A 135 6.77 -12.36 9.83
CA ALA A 135 7.41 -12.13 8.53
C ALA A 135 7.79 -13.42 7.78
N GLY A 136 8.08 -14.52 8.48
CA GLY A 136 8.33 -15.82 7.87
C GLY A 136 7.06 -16.43 7.26
N ALA A 137 5.95 -16.42 8.00
CA ALA A 137 4.66 -16.92 7.51
C ALA A 137 4.11 -16.05 6.37
N ILE A 138 4.25 -14.73 6.49
CA ILE A 138 3.90 -13.78 5.43
C ILE A 138 4.68 -14.12 4.15
N ARG A 139 6.00 -14.27 4.24
CA ARG A 139 6.84 -14.67 3.09
C ARG A 139 6.42 -16.02 2.48
N ALA A 140 6.00 -16.98 3.29
CA ALA A 140 5.51 -18.27 2.80
C ALA A 140 4.19 -18.10 2.00
N VAL A 141 3.20 -17.39 2.55
CA VAL A 141 1.93 -17.09 1.86
C VAL A 141 2.18 -16.37 0.54
N CYS A 142 3.06 -15.38 0.59
CA CYS A 142 3.52 -14.65 -0.57
C CYS A 142 4.12 -15.53 -1.67
N SER A 143 5.04 -16.44 -1.32
CA SER A 143 5.66 -17.37 -2.28
C SER A 143 4.65 -18.36 -2.87
N TYR A 144 3.66 -18.79 -2.09
CA TYR A 144 2.59 -19.66 -2.54
C TYR A 144 1.70 -18.96 -3.57
N GLN A 145 1.35 -17.69 -3.32
CA GLN A 145 0.58 -16.88 -4.26
C GLN A 145 1.34 -16.64 -5.58
N GLN A 146 2.66 -16.41 -5.52
CA GLN A 146 3.50 -16.30 -6.73
C GLN A 146 3.44 -17.57 -7.59
N GLN A 147 3.66 -18.73 -6.98
CA GLN A 147 3.64 -20.02 -7.69
C GLN A 147 2.28 -20.32 -8.32
N ALA A 148 1.19 -20.00 -7.61
CA ALA A 148 -0.16 -20.21 -8.13
C ALA A 148 -0.43 -19.39 -9.40
N VAL A 149 0.10 -18.17 -9.52
CA VAL A 149 -0.12 -17.34 -10.70
C VAL A 149 0.83 -17.72 -11.86
N GLU A 150 2.08 -18.09 -11.57
CA GLU A 150 3.00 -18.62 -12.60
C GLU A 150 2.44 -19.87 -13.30
N GLN A 151 1.76 -20.75 -12.55
CA GLN A 151 1.09 -21.93 -13.12
C GLN A 151 -0.07 -21.56 -14.04
N VAL A 152 -0.82 -20.49 -13.74
CA VAL A 152 -1.94 -20.01 -14.56
C VAL A 152 -1.46 -19.31 -15.84
N ASP A 153 -0.37 -18.56 -15.77
CA ASP A 153 0.22 -17.90 -16.95
C ASP A 153 0.95 -18.89 -17.86
N GLY A 154 1.57 -19.94 -17.31
CA GLY A 154 2.12 -21.06 -18.08
C GLY A 154 1.04 -21.79 -18.88
N ALA A 155 -0.12 -22.07 -18.26
CA ALA A 155 -1.24 -22.76 -18.89
C ALA A 155 -1.98 -21.96 -19.97
N LYS A 156 -1.70 -20.65 -20.12
CA LYS A 156 -2.27 -19.79 -21.19
C LYS A 156 -1.39 -19.67 -22.43
N ASN A 157 -0.15 -20.17 -22.36
CA ASN A 157 0.82 -20.12 -23.45
C ASN A 157 1.04 -21.48 -24.14
N ASP A 158 0.26 -22.50 -23.74
CA ASP A 158 0.13 -23.83 -24.37
C ASP A 158 -1.22 -23.95 -25.09
#